data_AF-A0A0N9UAB8-F1
#
_entry.id   AF-A0A0N9UAB8-F1
#
_cell.length_a   1.000
_cell.length_b   1.000
_cell.length_c   1.000
_cell.angle_alpha   90.00
_cell.angle_beta   90.00
_cell.angle_gamma   90.00
#
_symmetry.space_group_name_H-M   'P 1'
#
loop_
_entity.id
_entity.type
_entity.pdbx_description
1 polymer ?
#
loop_
_entity_poly.entity_id
_entity_poly.type
_entity_poly.pdbx_seq_one_letter_code
_entity_poly.pdbx_strand_id
1 'polypeptide(L)'
;MTTNAGSGRGDRPWAAFAALASMLFVLALAAVVAAPPARSQGESGARYTGVASCAGSTCHGRMEGDGVVVRQDELMKWQEPSTPGGAHSRAWAVLSNSRSRFIAQNLGIGDAATAPMCLGCHSTKGAIDAAGGAMRGTVPLEDGVGCESCHGPAGGWIASHYAGVGTNADPDAEMRQKHLANLSAGLKKLEDPVVRAGVCVDCHFGSAGEGQFVTHRIMAAGHPRISFELDLFSSLQAHHQEDADYGWRKFGAPAGRTDHVQMWAVGQATAIERSLSLFQSRRGTEGMFPEFYFLDCHSCHRRIFDQAKPVKTSLGNPGRNIPEGMPPYNDENLIMLAAAARLASPALADQLAARTAAFHKAMATDRASAVKAAAELSQTVAALKSAFASRGFSGADAFAMVDAISAKAINYRFTDYSGSQQAVMGVDTLLNAMVSSGRVTVGAAAGIRGDIDRAYTAVKDPNAYKPTDFQTALGSAVRSIRALR
;
A
#
# COMPACT_ATOMS: atom_id res chain seq x y z
N MET A 1 6.27 108.42 22.21
CA MET A 1 5.76 107.31 23.03
C MET A 1 5.54 106.12 22.10
N THR A 2 6.51 105.24 22.00
CA THR A 2 6.38 103.98 21.27
C THR A 2 7.18 102.90 22.00
N THR A 3 6.49 101.80 22.23
CA THR A 3 6.85 100.58 22.95
C THR A 3 7.96 99.80 22.27
N ASN A 4 8.93 99.28 23.03
CA ASN A 4 9.81 98.19 22.59
C ASN A 4 9.46 96.92 23.38
N ALA A 5 8.79 96.01 22.68
CA ALA A 5 8.67 94.60 23.04
C ALA A 5 9.67 93.81 22.18
N GLY A 6 10.43 92.90 22.78
CA GLY A 6 11.40 92.10 22.03
C GLY A 6 11.87 90.84 22.74
N SER A 7 11.49 89.72 22.14
CA SER A 7 12.14 88.39 22.14
C SER A 7 12.00 87.48 23.37
N GLY A 8 10.90 86.73 23.42
CA GLY A 8 10.89 85.36 23.95
C GLY A 8 11.04 84.37 22.79
N ARG A 9 12.11 83.57 22.82
CA ARG A 9 12.45 82.51 21.86
C ARG A 9 11.39 81.39 21.95
N GLY A 10 10.59 81.22 20.89
CA GLY A 10 9.72 80.05 20.74
C GLY A 10 10.53 78.90 20.15
N ASP A 11 10.93 77.96 20.99
CA ASP A 11 11.58 76.72 20.58
C ASP A 11 10.64 75.91 19.67
N ARG A 12 11.15 75.64 18.47
CA ARG A 12 10.41 75.05 17.37
C ARG A 12 10.08 73.59 17.70
N PRO A 13 8.87 73.07 17.39
CA PRO A 13 8.42 71.71 17.74
C PRO A 13 9.10 70.58 16.92
N TRP A 14 10.28 70.83 16.35
CA TRP A 14 10.99 69.88 15.49
C TRP A 14 11.43 68.62 16.25
N ALA A 15 11.76 68.74 17.54
CA ALA A 15 12.09 67.58 18.37
C ALA A 15 10.89 66.63 18.57
N ALA A 16 9.68 67.18 18.71
CA ALA A 16 8.46 66.39 18.85
C ALA A 16 8.09 65.66 17.56
N PHE A 17 8.26 66.32 16.40
CA PHE A 17 8.05 65.69 15.09
C PHE A 17 9.09 64.61 14.79
N ALA A 18 10.35 64.81 15.16
CA ALA A 18 11.40 63.81 14.99
C ALA A 18 11.13 62.57 15.86
N ALA A 19 10.75 62.75 17.12
CA ALA A 19 10.43 61.65 18.02
C ALA A 19 9.22 60.83 17.54
N LEU A 20 8.16 61.50 17.04
CA LEU A 20 6.99 60.83 16.48
C LEU A 20 7.35 60.04 15.22
N ALA A 21 8.16 60.61 14.32
CA ALA A 21 8.62 59.92 13.12
C ALA A 21 9.46 58.69 13.44
N SER A 22 10.37 58.78 14.42
CA SER A 22 11.16 57.64 14.90
C SER A 22 10.28 56.56 15.52
N MET A 23 9.28 56.94 16.32
CA MET A 23 8.35 55.98 16.93
C MET A 23 7.48 55.27 15.89
N LEU A 24 7.00 55.99 14.87
CA LEU A 24 6.26 55.40 13.76
C LEU A 24 7.15 54.48 12.91
N PHE A 25 8.42 54.83 12.71
CA PHE A 25 9.37 53.98 11.99
C PHE A 25 9.65 52.68 12.75
N VAL A 26 9.84 52.75 14.07
CA VAL A 26 10.05 51.56 14.91
C VAL A 26 8.78 50.69 14.95
N LEU A 27 7.59 51.29 15.03
CA LEU A 27 6.32 50.55 14.97
C LEU A 27 6.10 49.89 13.60
N ALA A 28 6.45 50.56 12.50
CA ALA A 28 6.39 49.98 11.17
C ALA A 28 7.40 48.82 11.01
N LEU A 29 8.62 48.98 11.52
CA LEU A 29 9.64 47.93 11.51
C LEU A 29 9.21 46.73 12.36
N ALA A 30 8.64 46.98 13.55
CA ALA A 30 8.09 45.93 14.41
C ALA A 30 6.90 45.22 13.76
N ALA A 31 6.02 45.95 13.05
CA ALA A 31 4.92 45.36 12.30
C ALA A 31 5.41 44.50 11.13
N VAL A 32 6.53 44.85 10.47
CA VAL A 32 7.13 44.04 9.40
C VAL A 32 7.85 42.81 9.93
N VAL A 33 8.51 42.92 11.09
CA VAL A 33 9.24 41.79 11.73
C VAL A 33 8.28 40.83 12.45
N ALA A 34 7.18 41.33 13.01
CA ALA A 34 6.16 40.53 13.70
C ALA A 34 4.99 40.12 12.80
N ALA A 35 4.88 40.66 11.58
CA ALA A 35 3.93 40.14 10.61
C ALA A 35 4.31 38.70 10.29
N PRO A 36 3.40 37.72 10.49
CA PRO A 36 3.62 36.39 9.92
C PRO A 36 3.85 36.60 8.42
N PRO A 37 4.80 35.86 7.79
CA PRO A 37 5.03 36.00 6.37
C PRO A 37 3.69 35.89 5.64
N ALA A 38 3.42 36.82 4.73
CA ALA A 38 2.26 36.74 3.86
C ALA A 38 2.36 35.42 3.10
N ARG A 39 1.64 34.42 3.58
CA ARG A 39 1.49 33.13 2.91
C ARG A 39 0.73 33.42 1.63
N SER A 40 1.42 33.38 0.49
CA SER A 40 0.74 33.13 -0.78
C SER A 40 -0.18 31.92 -0.60
N GLN A 41 -1.33 31.89 -1.28
CA GLN A 41 -2.23 30.73 -1.32
C GLN A 41 -1.56 29.52 -2.01
N GLY A 42 -0.58 28.96 -1.31
CA GLY A 42 0.36 27.94 -1.73
C GLY A 42 1.06 27.36 -0.50
N GLU A 43 0.40 27.39 0.67
CA GLU A 43 0.72 26.40 1.69
C GLU A 43 0.30 25.05 1.13
N SER A 44 1.28 24.35 0.57
CA SER A 44 1.25 22.97 0.09
C SER A 44 1.08 21.98 1.24
N GLY A 45 0.06 22.18 2.08
CA GLY A 45 -0.49 21.14 2.92
C GLY A 45 -1.33 20.19 2.06
N ALA A 46 -1.32 18.90 2.40
CA ALA A 46 -2.19 17.89 1.82
C ALA A 46 -3.67 18.29 2.06
N ARG A 47 -4.28 18.99 1.11
CA ARG A 47 -5.69 19.39 1.20
C ARG A 47 -6.56 18.30 0.59
N TYR A 48 -7.32 17.63 1.44
CA TYR A 48 -8.37 16.70 1.04
C TYR A 48 -9.66 17.44 0.68
N THR A 49 -10.38 16.96 -0.34
CA THR A 49 -11.66 17.56 -0.80
C THR A 49 -12.86 16.63 -0.60
N GLY A 50 -12.63 15.34 -0.32
CA GLY A 50 -13.66 14.34 -0.08
C GLY A 50 -14.25 13.77 -1.37
N VAL A 51 -14.90 12.60 -1.25
CA VAL A 51 -15.40 11.82 -2.39
C VAL A 51 -16.44 12.58 -3.21
N ALA A 52 -17.25 13.43 -2.56
CA ALA A 52 -18.26 14.25 -3.24
C ALA A 52 -17.68 15.12 -4.36
N SER A 53 -16.41 15.54 -4.25
CA SER A 53 -15.73 16.33 -5.30
C SER A 53 -15.44 15.54 -6.59
N CYS A 54 -15.52 14.21 -6.54
CA CYS A 54 -15.36 13.31 -7.68
C CYS A 54 -16.72 12.90 -8.30
N ALA A 55 -17.82 13.09 -7.58
CA ALA A 55 -19.09 12.37 -7.79
C ALA A 55 -20.01 12.94 -8.88
N GLY A 56 -19.61 14.01 -9.58
CA GLY A 56 -20.39 14.55 -10.70
C GLY A 56 -20.51 13.56 -11.86
N SER A 57 -21.65 13.54 -12.56
CA SER A 57 -21.87 12.68 -13.74
C SER A 57 -20.98 13.05 -14.95
N THR A 58 -20.44 14.26 -14.97
CA THR A 58 -19.40 14.69 -15.92
C THR A 58 -17.98 14.36 -15.45
N CYS A 59 -17.84 13.79 -14.25
CA CYS A 59 -16.57 13.43 -13.61
C CYS A 59 -16.48 11.89 -13.50
N HIS A 60 -16.77 11.33 -12.31
CA HIS A 60 -16.66 9.90 -12.02
C HIS A 60 -17.97 9.29 -11.47
N GLY A 61 -19.10 9.99 -11.60
CA GLY A 61 -20.39 9.62 -11.03
C GLY A 61 -21.46 9.12 -12.01
N ARG A 62 -21.11 8.66 -13.21
CA ARG A 62 -22.05 8.00 -14.12
C ARG A 62 -22.49 6.65 -13.58
N MET A 63 -23.68 6.21 -13.99
CA MET A 63 -24.22 4.89 -13.66
C MET A 63 -23.73 3.80 -14.60
N GLU A 64 -23.31 4.19 -15.80
CA GLU A 64 -22.73 3.31 -16.81
C GLU A 64 -21.35 3.82 -17.20
N GLY A 65 -20.45 2.90 -17.54
CA GLY A 65 -19.06 3.19 -17.90
C GLY A 65 -18.89 3.63 -19.35
N ASP A 66 -19.72 4.55 -19.81
CA ASP A 66 -19.87 5.02 -21.20
C ASP A 66 -19.35 6.45 -21.40
N GLY A 67 -18.53 6.95 -20.47
CA GLY A 67 -17.88 8.25 -20.58
C GLY A 67 -16.97 8.39 -21.81
N VAL A 68 -16.72 9.64 -22.22
CA VAL A 68 -16.03 9.96 -23.49
C VAL A 68 -14.52 9.70 -23.42
N VAL A 69 -13.89 10.03 -22.29
CA VAL A 69 -12.43 9.98 -22.11
C VAL A 69 -12.01 8.86 -21.17
N VAL A 70 -12.79 8.67 -20.11
CA VAL A 70 -12.69 7.53 -19.18
C VAL A 70 -14.10 6.97 -19.02
N ARG A 71 -14.24 5.86 -18.31
CA ARG A 71 -15.55 5.24 -18.09
C ARG A 71 -16.51 6.16 -17.35
N GLN A 72 -16.01 6.96 -16.40
CA GLN A 72 -16.77 7.87 -15.56
C GLN A 72 -17.74 7.18 -14.58
N ASP A 73 -17.67 5.86 -14.41
CA ASP A 73 -18.48 5.05 -13.47
C ASP A 73 -17.68 4.61 -12.22
N GLU A 74 -16.51 5.20 -11.98
CA GLU A 74 -15.59 4.78 -10.94
C GLU A 74 -16.21 4.89 -9.54
N LEU A 75 -17.02 5.94 -9.29
CA LEU A 75 -17.72 6.10 -8.02
C LEU A 75 -18.71 4.96 -7.79
N MET A 76 -19.49 4.56 -8.79
CA MET A 76 -20.47 3.48 -8.66
C MET A 76 -19.78 2.17 -8.26
N LYS A 77 -18.65 1.85 -8.91
CA LYS A 77 -17.86 0.64 -8.61
C LYS A 77 -17.28 0.66 -7.20
N TRP A 78 -16.80 1.83 -6.77
CA TRP A 78 -16.25 2.00 -5.42
C TRP A 78 -17.35 2.00 -4.35
N GLN A 79 -18.55 2.54 -4.63
CA GLN A 79 -19.63 2.60 -3.64
C GLN A 79 -20.37 1.26 -3.46
N GLU A 80 -20.27 0.31 -4.39
CA GLU A 80 -20.99 -0.98 -4.31
C GLU A 80 -20.41 -1.91 -3.22
N PRO A 81 -21.00 -1.93 -2.01
CA PRO A 81 -20.35 -2.49 -0.84
C PRO A 81 -20.40 -4.02 -0.82
N SER A 82 -21.14 -4.69 -1.71
CA SER A 82 -21.14 -6.15 -1.77
C SER A 82 -19.99 -6.74 -2.60
N THR A 83 -19.31 -5.92 -3.41
CA THR A 83 -18.27 -6.38 -4.33
C THR A 83 -16.86 -6.24 -3.74
N PRO A 84 -15.84 -6.89 -4.32
CA PRO A 84 -14.45 -6.58 -4.01
C PRO A 84 -14.07 -5.10 -4.24
N GLY A 85 -14.64 -4.47 -5.27
CA GLY A 85 -14.41 -3.05 -5.61
C GLY A 85 -14.85 -2.08 -4.52
N GLY A 86 -15.97 -2.36 -3.83
CA GLY A 86 -16.44 -1.55 -2.71
C GLY A 86 -15.91 -1.94 -1.34
N ALA A 87 -14.82 -2.71 -1.26
CA ALA A 87 -14.21 -3.07 0.03
C ALA A 87 -13.72 -1.86 0.82
N HIS A 88 -13.23 -0.87 0.10
CA HIS A 88 -12.68 0.35 0.68
C HIS A 88 -13.75 1.34 1.13
N SER A 89 -14.86 1.50 0.39
CA SER A 89 -15.98 2.35 0.81
C SER A 89 -16.63 1.83 2.09
N ARG A 90 -16.83 0.51 2.22
CA ARG A 90 -17.41 -0.09 3.43
C ARG A 90 -16.43 -0.21 4.61
N ALA A 91 -15.17 0.19 4.46
CA ALA A 91 -14.14 -0.05 5.46
C ALA A 91 -14.48 0.59 6.81
N TRP A 92 -15.03 1.81 6.84
CA TRP A 92 -15.45 2.41 8.10
C TRP A 92 -16.65 1.66 8.71
N ALA A 93 -17.64 1.31 7.89
CA ALA A 93 -18.86 0.63 8.35
C ALA A 93 -18.57 -0.73 9.03
N VAL A 94 -17.50 -1.44 8.64
CA VAL A 94 -17.14 -2.70 9.31
C VAL A 94 -16.70 -2.50 10.76
N LEU A 95 -16.28 -1.30 11.17
CA LEU A 95 -15.90 -1.00 12.56
C LEU A 95 -17.10 -1.07 13.52
N SER A 96 -18.33 -1.03 12.98
CA SER A 96 -19.57 -1.12 13.75
C SER A 96 -20.22 -2.50 13.70
N ASN A 97 -19.56 -3.53 13.16
CA ASN A 97 -20.10 -4.89 13.14
C ASN A 97 -19.86 -5.63 14.48
N SER A 98 -20.41 -6.84 14.61
CA SER A 98 -20.27 -7.65 15.83
C SER A 98 -18.81 -8.00 16.13
N ARG A 99 -18.02 -8.40 15.13
CA ARG A 99 -16.59 -8.72 15.29
C ARG A 99 -15.81 -7.51 15.82
N SER A 100 -16.02 -6.33 15.25
CA SER A 100 -15.32 -5.10 15.65
C SER A 100 -15.68 -4.66 17.06
N ARG A 101 -16.95 -4.84 17.49
CA ARG A 101 -17.34 -4.64 18.90
C ARG A 101 -16.61 -5.60 19.84
N PHE A 102 -16.46 -6.88 19.48
CA PHE A 102 -15.68 -7.84 20.27
C PHE A 102 -14.20 -7.45 20.32
N ILE A 103 -13.62 -7.01 19.20
CA ILE A 103 -12.23 -6.53 19.17
C ILE A 103 -12.07 -5.34 20.11
N ALA A 104 -12.96 -4.35 20.05
CA ALA A 104 -12.93 -3.17 20.91
C ALA A 104 -13.01 -3.55 22.40
N GLN A 105 -13.95 -4.45 22.75
CA GLN A 105 -14.10 -4.97 24.10
C GLN A 105 -12.84 -5.70 24.58
N ASN A 106 -12.27 -6.59 23.77
CA ASN A 106 -11.05 -7.36 24.09
C ASN A 106 -9.81 -6.46 24.23
N LEU A 107 -9.76 -5.36 23.48
CA LEU A 107 -8.69 -4.36 23.59
C LEU A 107 -8.87 -3.41 24.78
N GLY A 108 -10.08 -3.34 25.34
CA GLY A 108 -10.44 -2.38 26.39
C GLY A 108 -10.54 -0.94 25.88
N ILE A 109 -10.95 -0.75 24.62
CA ILE A 109 -11.13 0.57 24.00
C ILE A 109 -12.63 0.91 23.87
N GLY A 110 -12.91 2.18 23.59
CA GLY A 110 -14.26 2.65 23.25
C GLY A 110 -14.72 2.19 21.86
N ASP A 111 -15.57 2.98 21.22
CA ASP A 111 -16.07 2.65 19.88
C ASP A 111 -14.92 2.58 18.84
N ALA A 112 -14.78 1.41 18.21
CA ALA A 112 -13.79 1.18 17.15
C ALA A 112 -13.96 2.16 15.98
N ALA A 113 -15.19 2.61 15.69
CA ALA A 113 -15.48 3.56 14.61
C ALA A 113 -14.91 4.98 14.86
N THR A 114 -14.42 5.24 16.08
CA THR A 114 -13.78 6.52 16.46
C THR A 114 -12.34 6.34 16.96
N ALA A 115 -11.90 5.10 17.16
CA ALA A 115 -10.58 4.81 17.71
C ALA A 115 -9.47 5.08 16.66
N PRO A 116 -8.46 5.92 16.95
CA PRO A 116 -7.39 6.24 16.00
C PRO A 116 -6.65 5.01 15.48
N MET A 117 -6.48 3.97 16.32
CA MET A 117 -5.82 2.72 15.92
C MET A 117 -6.59 1.89 14.89
N CYS A 118 -7.90 2.13 14.75
CA CYS A 118 -8.74 1.49 13.75
C CYS A 118 -8.89 2.37 12.51
N LEU A 119 -9.07 3.68 12.72
CA LEU A 119 -9.31 4.63 11.64
C LEU A 119 -8.16 4.72 10.64
N GLY A 120 -6.90 4.54 11.06
CA GLY A 120 -5.72 4.66 10.19
C GLY A 120 -5.76 3.80 8.92
N CYS A 121 -6.48 2.67 8.93
CA CYS A 121 -6.70 1.80 7.77
C CYS A 121 -8.16 1.75 7.29
N HIS A 122 -9.10 2.31 8.05
CA HIS A 122 -10.55 2.19 7.80
C HIS A 122 -11.22 3.51 7.38
N SER A 123 -10.48 4.62 7.36
CA SER A 123 -10.96 5.89 6.83
C SER A 123 -9.83 6.64 6.13
N THR A 124 -10.19 7.56 5.24
CA THR A 124 -9.25 8.42 4.52
C THR A 124 -8.59 9.38 5.50
N LYS A 125 -7.27 9.59 5.40
CA LYS A 125 -6.53 10.50 6.29
C LYS A 125 -7.18 11.88 6.44
N GLY A 126 -7.68 12.48 5.36
CA GLY A 126 -8.39 13.76 5.42
C GLY A 126 -9.63 13.76 6.33
N ALA A 127 -10.36 12.64 6.37
CA ALA A 127 -11.50 12.46 7.27
C ALA A 127 -11.08 12.33 8.73
N ILE A 128 -9.99 11.58 8.98
CA ILE A 128 -9.39 11.43 10.32
C ILE A 128 -8.91 12.79 10.84
N ASP A 129 -8.18 13.54 10.01
CA ASP A 129 -7.67 14.86 10.36
C ASP A 129 -8.82 15.87 10.61
N ALA A 130 -9.91 15.80 9.83
CA ALA A 130 -11.09 16.63 10.02
C ALA A 130 -11.84 16.29 11.33
N ALA A 131 -12.05 15.00 11.61
CA ALA A 131 -12.70 14.53 12.83
C ALA A 131 -11.89 14.88 14.09
N GLY A 132 -10.56 14.88 14.00
CA GLY A 132 -9.66 15.33 15.06
C GLY A 132 -9.54 16.85 15.21
N GLY A 133 -10.26 17.63 14.39
CA GLY A 133 -10.21 19.10 14.40
C GLY A 133 -8.95 19.71 13.79
N ALA A 134 -8.09 18.91 13.15
CA ALA A 134 -6.85 19.35 12.52
C ALA A 134 -7.07 19.98 11.13
N MET A 135 -8.25 19.76 10.52
CA MET A 135 -8.61 20.33 9.22
C MET A 135 -10.03 20.91 9.24
N ARG A 136 -10.22 22.09 8.63
CA ARG A 136 -11.56 22.65 8.36
C ARG A 136 -12.09 22.05 7.06
N GLY A 137 -13.16 21.26 7.13
CA GLY A 137 -13.80 20.64 5.96
C GLY A 137 -14.83 19.57 6.34
N THR A 138 -15.55 19.05 5.33
CA THR A 138 -16.64 18.07 5.46
C THR A 138 -16.28 16.73 4.82
N VAL A 139 -15.08 16.20 5.08
CA VAL A 139 -14.73 14.84 4.62
C VAL A 139 -15.32 13.85 5.63
N PRO A 140 -16.36 13.07 5.28
CA PRO A 140 -17.02 12.16 6.23
C PRO A 140 -16.12 10.96 6.56
N LEU A 141 -16.12 10.51 7.81
CA LEU A 141 -15.43 9.25 8.18
C LEU A 141 -16.09 8.04 7.50
N GLU A 142 -17.40 8.15 7.28
CA GLU A 142 -18.31 7.15 6.73
C GLU A 142 -18.03 6.83 5.27
N ASP A 143 -17.33 7.71 4.54
CA ASP A 143 -16.82 7.42 3.20
C ASP A 143 -15.80 6.26 3.24
N GLY A 144 -15.24 5.92 4.40
CA GLY A 144 -14.22 4.89 4.51
C GLY A 144 -12.93 5.27 3.78
N VAL A 145 -12.31 4.29 3.13
CA VAL A 145 -11.10 4.49 2.31
C VAL A 145 -11.54 4.99 0.93
N GLY A 146 -11.56 6.31 0.77
CA GLY A 146 -12.00 7.03 -0.42
C GLY A 146 -10.91 7.23 -1.47
N CYS A 147 -11.27 7.90 -2.57
CA CYS A 147 -10.41 8.11 -3.75
C CYS A 147 -9.03 8.68 -3.40
N GLU A 148 -8.98 9.67 -2.49
CA GLU A 148 -7.76 10.38 -2.11
C GLU A 148 -6.79 9.54 -1.27
N SER A 149 -7.22 8.39 -0.73
CA SER A 149 -6.31 7.43 -0.09
C SER A 149 -5.33 6.84 -1.11
N CYS A 150 -5.85 6.52 -2.31
CA CYS A 150 -5.07 5.95 -3.41
C CYS A 150 -4.52 7.00 -4.37
N HIS A 151 -5.30 8.02 -4.72
CA HIS A 151 -4.92 9.06 -5.69
C HIS A 151 -4.16 10.22 -5.07
N GLY A 152 -4.11 10.32 -3.73
CA GLY A 152 -3.54 11.45 -3.01
C GLY A 152 -4.54 12.59 -2.81
N PRO A 153 -4.20 13.58 -1.96
CA PRO A 153 -5.07 14.71 -1.65
C PRO A 153 -5.34 15.56 -2.90
N ALA A 154 -6.60 15.74 -3.25
CA ALA A 154 -7.00 16.31 -4.52
C ALA A 154 -6.89 17.83 -4.59
N GLY A 155 -6.79 18.53 -3.46
CA GLY A 155 -6.77 20.00 -3.44
C GLY A 155 -5.67 20.65 -4.29
N GLY A 156 -4.56 19.95 -4.57
CA GLY A 156 -3.50 20.44 -5.45
C GLY A 156 -3.76 20.23 -6.94
N TRP A 157 -4.48 19.18 -7.33
CA TRP A 157 -4.60 18.75 -8.74
C TRP A 157 -6.03 18.73 -9.28
N ILE A 158 -7.06 18.88 -8.43
CA ILE A 158 -8.46 18.74 -8.84
C ILE A 158 -8.89 19.79 -9.86
N ALA A 159 -8.40 21.03 -9.72
CA ALA A 159 -8.73 22.11 -10.66
C ALA A 159 -8.17 21.87 -12.06
N SER A 160 -6.92 21.42 -12.17
CA SER A 160 -6.29 21.06 -13.45
C SER A 160 -6.84 19.76 -14.02
N HIS A 161 -7.36 18.87 -13.17
CA HIS A 161 -8.03 17.65 -13.59
C HIS A 161 -9.36 17.91 -14.29
N TYR A 162 -10.12 18.92 -13.85
CA TYR A 162 -11.38 19.32 -14.49
C TYR A 162 -11.22 20.04 -15.83
N ALA A 163 -10.03 20.59 -16.12
CA ALA A 163 -9.80 21.37 -17.31
C ALA A 163 -10.01 20.48 -18.56
N GLY A 164 -11.16 20.64 -19.23
CA GLY A 164 -11.53 19.87 -20.41
C GLY A 164 -10.45 19.91 -21.50
N VAL A 165 -10.39 18.88 -22.33
CA VAL A 165 -9.47 18.82 -23.48
C VAL A 165 -9.90 19.86 -24.50
N GLY A 166 -8.98 20.74 -24.89
CA GLY A 166 -9.24 21.74 -25.92
C GLY A 166 -9.51 21.08 -27.28
N THR A 167 -9.89 21.89 -28.28
CA THR A 167 -10.07 21.43 -29.67
C THR A 167 -8.73 21.31 -30.42
N ASN A 168 -7.66 20.93 -29.71
CA ASN A 168 -6.30 20.93 -30.25
C ASN A 168 -6.09 19.80 -31.28
N ALA A 169 -5.08 19.97 -32.14
CA ALA A 169 -4.75 19.02 -33.20
C ALA A 169 -4.23 17.65 -32.69
N ASP A 170 -3.80 17.58 -31.43
CA ASP A 170 -3.29 16.36 -30.79
C ASP A 170 -3.87 16.22 -29.35
N PRO A 171 -5.08 15.65 -29.21
CA PRO A 171 -5.74 15.48 -27.91
C PRO A 171 -4.99 14.50 -26.99
N ASP A 172 -4.29 13.50 -27.54
CA ASP A 172 -3.55 12.50 -26.77
C ASP A 172 -2.35 13.15 -26.06
N ALA A 173 -1.60 14.00 -26.76
CA ALA A 173 -0.49 14.75 -26.18
C ALA A 173 -0.97 15.71 -25.09
N GLU A 174 -2.11 16.40 -25.29
CA GLU A 174 -2.69 17.29 -24.27
C GLU A 174 -3.10 16.51 -23.01
N MET A 175 -3.79 15.37 -23.16
CA MET A 175 -4.20 14.52 -22.04
C MET A 175 -3.00 14.01 -21.24
N ARG A 176 -1.92 13.62 -21.92
CA ARG A 176 -0.67 13.24 -21.26
C ARG A 176 -0.05 14.40 -20.49
N GLN A 177 0.06 15.59 -21.10
CA GLN A 177 0.62 16.76 -20.42
C GLN A 177 -0.17 17.14 -19.16
N LYS A 178 -1.51 17.09 -19.23
CA LYS A 178 -2.38 17.30 -18.06
C LYS A 178 -2.15 16.27 -16.97
N HIS A 179 -2.04 14.99 -17.33
CA HIS A 179 -1.71 13.94 -16.37
C HIS A 179 -0.37 14.21 -15.68
N LEU A 180 0.68 14.55 -16.43
CA LEU A 180 1.98 14.92 -15.86
C LEU A 180 1.93 16.16 -14.96
N ALA A 181 1.11 17.15 -15.31
CA ALA A 181 0.88 18.32 -14.47
C ALA A 181 0.16 17.95 -13.15
N ASN A 182 -0.86 17.09 -13.22
CA ASN A 182 -1.56 16.58 -12.03
C ASN A 182 -0.61 15.79 -11.11
N LEU A 183 0.28 14.97 -11.67
CA LEU A 183 1.32 14.27 -10.90
C LEU A 183 2.22 15.26 -10.16
N SER A 184 2.67 16.31 -10.84
CA SER A 184 3.49 17.37 -10.24
C SER A 184 2.74 18.14 -9.15
N ALA A 185 1.41 18.17 -9.22
CA ALA A 185 0.53 18.83 -8.26
C ALA A 185 0.02 17.90 -7.14
N GLY A 186 0.53 16.67 -7.04
CA GLY A 186 0.28 15.76 -5.91
C GLY A 186 -0.60 14.54 -6.21
N LEU A 187 -1.03 14.34 -7.46
CA LEU A 187 -1.67 13.08 -7.87
C LEU A 187 -0.65 11.95 -7.75
N LYS A 188 -1.01 10.86 -7.08
CA LYS A 188 -0.15 9.67 -6.97
C LYS A 188 -0.06 8.96 -8.31
N LYS A 189 1.16 8.67 -8.76
CA LYS A 189 1.49 7.98 -10.01
C LYS A 189 1.19 6.47 -9.92
N LEU A 190 -0.08 6.10 -9.81
CA LEU A 190 -0.49 4.70 -9.59
C LEU A 190 -0.19 3.78 -10.79
N GLU A 191 0.13 4.29 -11.98
CA GLU A 191 0.67 3.46 -13.07
C GLU A 191 2.11 2.97 -12.80
N ASP A 192 2.82 3.57 -11.84
CA ASP A 192 4.13 3.10 -11.39
C ASP A 192 3.93 1.99 -10.33
N PRO A 193 4.46 0.78 -10.55
CA PRO A 193 4.26 -0.34 -9.63
C PRO A 193 4.85 -0.09 -8.24
N VAL A 194 5.94 0.67 -8.13
CA VAL A 194 6.56 0.98 -6.83
C VAL A 194 5.68 1.94 -6.03
N VAL A 195 5.13 2.96 -6.70
CA VAL A 195 4.20 3.92 -6.08
C VAL A 195 2.92 3.21 -5.66
N ARG A 196 2.32 2.41 -6.55
CA ARG A 196 1.11 1.64 -6.23
C ARG A 196 1.33 0.68 -5.08
N ALA A 197 2.43 -0.08 -5.10
CA ALA A 197 2.80 -0.97 -4.00
C ALA A 197 2.86 -0.24 -2.67
N GLY A 198 3.56 0.91 -2.62
CA GLY A 198 3.71 1.73 -1.43
C GLY A 198 2.38 2.15 -0.81
N VAL A 199 1.43 2.58 -1.65
CA VAL A 199 0.07 2.96 -1.22
C VAL A 199 -0.68 1.78 -0.61
N CYS A 200 -0.66 0.63 -1.27
CA CYS A 200 -1.40 -0.54 -0.81
C CYS A 200 -0.84 -1.09 0.51
N VAL A 201 0.50 -1.20 0.63
CA VAL A 201 1.13 -1.77 1.83
C VAL A 201 1.02 -0.89 3.06
N ASP A 202 0.67 0.39 2.93
CA ASP A 202 0.44 1.27 4.09
C ASP A 202 -0.66 0.72 5.01
N CYS A 203 -1.66 0.06 4.45
CA CYS A 203 -2.74 -0.59 5.21
C CYS A 203 -2.71 -2.13 5.10
N HIS A 204 -2.39 -2.68 3.92
CA HIS A 204 -2.40 -4.13 3.67
C HIS A 204 -1.13 -4.87 4.14
N PHE A 205 -0.25 -4.17 4.83
CA PHE A 205 0.81 -4.78 5.63
C PHE A 205 0.95 -3.96 6.91
N GLY A 206 1.16 -2.66 6.72
CA GLY A 206 1.17 -1.64 7.75
C GLY A 206 2.25 -0.61 7.47
N SER A 207 2.20 0.52 8.16
CA SER A 207 3.14 1.63 8.02
C SER A 207 3.64 2.14 9.37
N ALA A 208 4.64 3.03 9.32
CA ALA A 208 5.06 3.77 10.51
C ALA A 208 4.02 4.80 10.96
N GLY A 209 3.05 5.14 10.10
CA GLY A 209 1.96 6.07 10.35
C GLY A 209 1.09 5.69 11.53
N GLU A 210 0.42 6.69 12.08
CA GLU A 210 -0.49 6.50 13.21
C GLU A 210 -1.70 5.64 12.80
N GLY A 211 -2.04 4.66 13.63
CA GLY A 211 -3.16 3.74 13.37
C GLY A 211 -3.01 2.81 12.15
N GLN A 212 -1.84 2.77 11.51
CA GLN A 212 -1.58 1.96 10.31
C GLN A 212 -0.74 0.71 10.57
N PHE A 213 -0.70 0.20 11.80
CA PHE A 213 0.03 -1.03 12.10
C PHE A 213 -0.82 -1.93 13.00
N VAL A 214 -1.24 -3.07 12.45
CA VAL A 214 -2.02 -4.06 13.18
C VAL A 214 -1.05 -4.96 13.95
N THR A 215 -0.88 -4.65 15.23
CA THR A 215 -0.06 -5.44 16.15
C THR A 215 -0.67 -6.83 16.39
N HIS A 216 0.15 -7.76 16.89
CA HIS A 216 -0.35 -9.06 17.33
C HIS A 216 -1.46 -8.92 18.39
N ARG A 217 -1.41 -7.89 19.26
CA ARG A 217 -2.48 -7.62 20.23
C ARG A 217 -3.83 -7.33 19.56
N ILE A 218 -3.84 -6.58 18.46
CA ILE A 218 -5.05 -6.30 17.69
C ILE A 218 -5.55 -7.58 16.99
N MET A 219 -4.65 -8.39 16.44
CA MET A 219 -4.99 -9.70 15.86
C MET A 219 -5.57 -10.66 16.92
N ALA A 220 -4.93 -10.77 18.08
CA ALA A 220 -5.37 -11.60 19.19
C ALA A 220 -6.74 -11.18 19.75
N ALA A 221 -7.09 -9.90 19.66
CA ALA A 221 -8.42 -9.40 20.00
C ALA A 221 -9.51 -9.79 18.98
N GLY A 222 -9.13 -10.33 17.82
CA GLY A 222 -10.05 -10.85 16.80
C GLY A 222 -9.94 -10.18 15.43
N HIS A 223 -8.98 -9.27 15.22
CA HIS A 223 -8.76 -8.68 13.90
C HIS A 223 -8.24 -9.76 12.94
N PRO A 224 -8.81 -9.87 11.72
CA PRO A 224 -8.31 -10.82 10.73
C PRO A 224 -6.82 -10.59 10.41
N ARG A 225 -6.13 -11.64 10.03
CA ARG A 225 -4.80 -11.49 9.44
C ARG A 225 -4.90 -10.63 8.18
N ILE A 226 -3.96 -9.72 8.02
CA ILE A 226 -3.82 -8.95 6.79
C ILE A 226 -2.96 -9.76 5.80
N SER A 227 -3.46 -9.95 4.59
CA SER A 227 -2.71 -10.48 3.46
C SER A 227 -2.45 -9.38 2.43
N PHE A 228 -1.42 -9.55 1.61
CA PHE A 228 -1.06 -8.60 0.56
C PHE A 228 -0.66 -9.32 -0.72
N GLU A 229 -1.42 -9.05 -1.79
CA GLU A 229 -1.01 -9.38 -3.14
C GLU A 229 -1.35 -8.23 -4.11
N LEU A 230 -0.32 -7.51 -4.54
CA LEU A 230 -0.47 -6.21 -5.20
C LEU A 230 -1.30 -6.29 -6.48
N ASP A 231 -0.95 -7.21 -7.37
CA ASP A 231 -1.56 -7.25 -8.70
C ASP A 231 -2.96 -7.87 -8.67
N LEU A 232 -3.16 -8.91 -7.84
CA LEU A 232 -4.49 -9.46 -7.57
C LEU A 232 -5.43 -8.39 -7.00
N PHE A 233 -5.01 -7.66 -5.96
CA PHE A 233 -5.86 -6.64 -5.33
C PHE A 233 -6.07 -5.43 -6.23
N SER A 234 -5.07 -5.06 -7.04
CA SER A 234 -5.23 -4.04 -8.09
C SER A 234 -6.32 -4.44 -9.09
N SER A 235 -6.32 -5.70 -9.51
CA SER A 235 -7.30 -6.25 -10.46
C SER A 235 -8.71 -6.30 -9.86
N LEU A 236 -8.84 -6.72 -8.60
CA LEU A 236 -10.12 -6.76 -7.88
C LEU A 236 -10.74 -5.38 -7.64
N GLN A 237 -9.92 -4.32 -7.63
CA GLN A 237 -10.34 -2.94 -7.43
C GLN A 237 -10.35 -2.13 -8.73
N ALA A 238 -10.05 -2.75 -9.87
CA ALA A 238 -9.92 -2.06 -11.15
C ALA A 238 -11.25 -1.42 -11.57
N HIS A 239 -11.22 -0.09 -11.71
CA HIS A 239 -12.34 0.72 -12.19
C HIS A 239 -12.03 1.47 -13.48
N HIS A 240 -10.88 1.20 -14.11
CA HIS A 240 -10.44 1.75 -15.39
C HIS A 240 -10.42 0.70 -16.50
N GLN A 241 -10.25 1.14 -17.74
CA GLN A 241 -9.88 0.31 -18.88
C GLN A 241 -8.47 0.68 -19.34
N GLU A 242 -7.68 -0.31 -19.72
CA GLU A 242 -6.37 -0.10 -20.33
C GLU A 242 -6.50 -0.12 -21.86
N ASP A 243 -7.14 0.91 -22.40
CA ASP A 243 -7.28 1.15 -23.83
C ASP A 243 -6.16 2.09 -24.36
N ALA A 244 -6.29 2.53 -25.62
CA ALA A 244 -5.28 3.39 -26.24
C ALA A 244 -5.15 4.77 -25.56
N ASP A 245 -6.26 5.35 -25.06
CA ASP A 245 -6.20 6.60 -24.26
C ASP A 245 -5.39 6.37 -23.00
N TYR A 246 -5.70 5.31 -22.24
CA TYR A 246 -4.97 4.98 -21.03
C TYR A 246 -3.48 4.77 -21.32
N GLY A 247 -3.17 4.06 -22.40
CA GLY A 247 -1.81 3.85 -22.90
C GLY A 247 -1.05 5.16 -23.12
N TRP A 248 -1.62 6.07 -23.92
CA TRP A 248 -1.02 7.37 -24.20
C TRP A 248 -0.89 8.24 -22.95
N ARG A 249 -1.98 8.37 -22.19
CA ARG A 249 -2.07 9.24 -21.02
C ARG A 249 -1.08 8.83 -19.93
N LYS A 250 -0.97 7.53 -19.65
CA LYS A 250 -0.12 6.99 -18.56
C LYS A 250 1.30 6.67 -19.02
N PHE A 251 1.44 5.96 -20.13
CA PHE A 251 2.73 5.42 -20.57
C PHE A 251 3.36 6.18 -21.73
N GLY A 252 2.59 7.00 -22.45
CA GLY A 252 3.09 7.77 -23.60
C GLY A 252 3.18 6.93 -24.87
N ALA A 253 2.43 5.83 -24.96
CA ALA A 253 2.29 5.01 -26.15
C ALA A 253 0.93 4.30 -26.15
N PRO A 254 0.27 4.13 -27.30
CA PRO A 254 -1.10 3.59 -27.37
C PRO A 254 -1.16 2.11 -26.96
N ALA A 255 -0.06 1.38 -27.11
CA ALA A 255 0.05 -0.01 -26.68
C ALA A 255 0.49 -0.16 -25.21
N GLY A 256 0.83 0.95 -24.54
CA GLY A 256 1.28 0.97 -23.16
C GLY A 256 0.20 0.46 -22.21
N ARG A 257 0.59 -0.39 -21.28
CA ARG A 257 -0.31 -1.10 -20.37
C ARG A 257 0.43 -1.49 -19.10
N THR A 258 -0.31 -1.87 -18.07
CA THR A 258 0.29 -2.41 -16.85
C THR A 258 1.00 -3.73 -17.16
N ASP A 259 2.26 -3.84 -16.75
CA ASP A 259 2.97 -5.11 -16.72
C ASP A 259 2.64 -5.83 -15.41
N HIS A 260 1.70 -6.77 -15.47
CA HIS A 260 1.21 -7.52 -14.32
C HIS A 260 2.29 -8.40 -13.66
N VAL A 261 3.26 -8.88 -14.44
CA VAL A 261 4.39 -9.67 -13.91
C VAL A 261 5.34 -8.76 -13.12
N GLN A 262 5.62 -7.56 -13.66
CA GLN A 262 6.36 -6.53 -12.96
C GLN A 262 5.64 -6.09 -11.68
N MET A 263 4.34 -5.82 -11.76
CA MET A 263 3.50 -5.40 -10.64
C MET A 263 3.54 -6.44 -9.51
N TRP A 264 3.35 -7.73 -9.84
CA TRP A 264 3.47 -8.83 -8.88
C TRP A 264 4.84 -8.85 -8.21
N ALA A 265 5.94 -8.82 -8.98
CA ALA A 265 7.30 -8.92 -8.45
C ALA A 265 7.70 -7.72 -7.57
N VAL A 266 7.34 -6.50 -7.99
CA VAL A 266 7.54 -5.27 -7.21
C VAL A 266 6.72 -5.30 -5.92
N GLY A 267 5.50 -5.83 -5.98
CA GLY A 267 4.65 -6.06 -4.80
C GLY A 267 5.36 -6.93 -3.76
N GLN A 268 5.87 -8.11 -4.16
CA GLN A 268 6.59 -9.00 -3.24
C GLN A 268 7.77 -8.30 -2.55
N ALA A 269 8.60 -7.61 -3.32
CA ALA A 269 9.77 -6.91 -2.78
C ALA A 269 9.38 -5.76 -1.85
N THR A 270 8.33 -5.00 -2.18
CA THR A 270 7.86 -3.87 -1.37
C THR A 270 7.26 -4.34 -0.04
N ALA A 271 6.52 -5.45 -0.03
CA ALA A 271 6.00 -6.04 1.20
C ALA A 271 7.12 -6.45 2.16
N ILE A 272 8.17 -7.11 1.65
CA ILE A 272 9.32 -7.51 2.48
C ILE A 272 10.10 -6.29 2.97
N GLU A 273 10.34 -5.30 2.11
CA GLU A 273 11.01 -4.06 2.51
C GLU A 273 10.25 -3.37 3.65
N ARG A 274 8.91 -3.29 3.55
CA ARG A 274 8.07 -2.74 4.61
C ARG A 274 8.15 -3.58 5.89
N SER A 275 8.06 -4.90 5.75
CA SER A 275 8.17 -5.87 6.84
C SER A 275 9.46 -5.72 7.63
N LEU A 276 10.60 -5.73 6.95
CA LEU A 276 11.92 -5.59 7.56
C LEU A 276 12.13 -4.19 8.17
N SER A 277 11.62 -3.13 7.51
CA SER A 277 11.70 -1.77 8.05
C SER A 277 10.95 -1.63 9.38
N LEU A 278 9.70 -2.13 9.44
CA LEU A 278 8.91 -2.10 10.67
C LEU A 278 9.53 -2.99 11.76
N PHE A 279 10.05 -4.16 11.39
CA PHE A 279 10.76 -5.06 12.30
C PHE A 279 12.00 -4.43 12.93
N GLN A 280 12.74 -3.60 12.18
CA GLN A 280 13.91 -2.87 12.68
C GLN A 280 13.53 -1.68 13.58
N SER A 281 12.32 -1.14 13.42
CA SER A 281 11.82 -0.01 14.20
C SER A 281 11.35 -0.40 15.61
N ARG A 282 10.87 0.60 16.37
CA ARG A 282 10.17 0.39 17.65
C ARG A 282 8.97 -0.55 17.55
N ARG A 283 8.38 -0.70 16.35
CA ARG A 283 7.24 -1.59 16.09
C ARG A 283 7.64 -3.06 16.01
N GLY A 284 8.92 -3.39 15.95
CA GLY A 284 9.40 -4.77 16.01
C GLY A 284 9.31 -5.41 17.41
N THR A 285 8.84 -4.66 18.41
CA THR A 285 8.68 -5.10 19.80
C THR A 285 7.43 -4.48 20.41
N GLU A 286 6.80 -5.20 21.32
CA GLU A 286 5.71 -4.70 22.17
C GLU A 286 6.04 -5.08 23.63
N GLY A 287 6.44 -4.09 24.42
CA GLY A 287 6.98 -4.31 25.77
C GLY A 287 8.28 -5.14 25.74
N MET A 288 8.35 -6.19 26.55
CA MET A 288 9.51 -7.10 26.60
C MET A 288 9.55 -8.12 25.46
N PHE A 289 8.47 -8.26 24.70
CA PHE A 289 8.32 -9.30 23.67
C PHE A 289 8.64 -8.76 22.28
N PRO A 290 9.17 -9.61 21.38
CA PRO A 290 9.15 -9.28 19.95
C PRO A 290 7.69 -9.13 19.50
N GLU A 291 7.47 -8.26 18.53
CA GLU A 291 6.14 -8.13 17.92
C GLU A 291 5.85 -9.39 17.09
N PHE A 292 4.94 -10.23 17.59
CA PHE A 292 4.62 -11.53 17.00
C PHE A 292 3.95 -11.43 15.63
N TYR A 293 3.46 -10.25 15.22
CA TYR A 293 2.96 -9.99 13.86
C TYR A 293 3.95 -10.42 12.77
N PHE A 294 5.26 -10.28 13.01
CA PHE A 294 6.30 -10.63 12.03
C PHE A 294 6.60 -12.14 11.96
N LEU A 295 6.00 -12.95 12.83
CA LEU A 295 6.30 -14.37 12.96
C LEU A 295 5.19 -15.22 12.34
N ASP A 296 5.53 -16.45 11.97
CA ASP A 296 4.56 -17.41 11.48
C ASP A 296 3.60 -17.84 12.60
N CYS A 297 2.32 -17.46 12.48
CA CYS A 297 1.29 -17.74 13.48
C CYS A 297 1.15 -19.25 13.76
N HIS A 298 1.28 -20.10 12.73
CA HIS A 298 1.10 -21.56 12.86
C HIS A 298 2.24 -22.25 13.60
N SER A 299 3.35 -21.56 13.83
CA SER A 299 4.42 -22.06 14.70
C SER A 299 3.98 -22.15 16.17
N CYS A 300 3.11 -21.23 16.61
CA CYS A 300 2.58 -21.17 17.98
C CYS A 300 1.11 -21.60 18.08
N HIS A 301 0.25 -21.20 17.14
CA HIS A 301 -1.19 -21.47 17.14
C HIS A 301 -1.53 -22.82 16.50
N ARG A 302 -1.18 -23.89 17.20
CA ARG A 302 -1.45 -25.28 16.81
C ARG A 302 -1.95 -26.07 18.01
N ARG A 303 -2.62 -27.20 17.76
CA ARG A 303 -3.02 -28.11 18.84
C ARG A 303 -1.78 -28.66 19.52
N ILE A 304 -1.75 -28.56 20.85
CA ILE A 304 -0.71 -29.13 21.70
C ILE A 304 -1.24 -30.45 22.26
N PHE A 305 -0.50 -31.53 22.07
CA PHE A 305 -0.83 -32.87 22.56
C PHE A 305 0.21 -33.31 23.60
N ASP A 306 -0.24 -33.58 24.82
CA ASP A 306 0.61 -34.02 25.92
C ASP A 306 0.59 -35.55 26.04
N GLN A 307 1.33 -36.21 25.14
CA GLN A 307 1.39 -37.68 25.05
C GLN A 307 2.83 -38.15 24.84
N ALA A 308 3.14 -39.37 25.30
CA ALA A 308 4.51 -39.90 25.33
C ALA A 308 5.21 -39.97 23.95
N LYS A 309 4.44 -40.20 22.87
CA LYS A 309 4.95 -40.08 21.50
C LYS A 309 4.51 -38.73 20.93
N PRO A 310 5.43 -37.80 20.64
CA PRO A 310 5.06 -36.47 20.17
C PRO A 310 4.33 -36.54 18.82
N VAL A 311 3.21 -35.82 18.70
CA VAL A 311 2.50 -35.62 17.43
C VAL A 311 3.02 -34.35 16.79
N LYS A 312 3.97 -34.49 15.86
CA LYS A 312 4.51 -33.35 15.12
C LYS A 312 3.60 -33.00 13.95
N THR A 313 2.89 -31.88 14.07
CA THR A 313 2.03 -31.34 13.00
C THR A 313 2.75 -30.35 12.09
N SER A 314 3.93 -29.84 12.50
CA SER A 314 4.75 -28.96 11.67
C SER A 314 5.68 -29.74 10.75
N LEU A 315 5.78 -29.30 9.49
CA LEU A 315 6.83 -29.74 8.58
C LEU A 315 8.04 -28.79 8.69
N GLY A 316 9.25 -29.34 8.61
CA GLY A 316 10.46 -28.54 8.57
C GLY A 316 10.56 -27.78 7.25
N ASN A 317 10.76 -26.46 7.32
CA ASN A 317 10.97 -25.64 6.13
C ASN A 317 12.47 -25.64 5.77
N PRO A 318 12.88 -26.18 4.61
CA PRO A 318 14.29 -26.25 4.22
C PRO A 318 14.92 -24.87 3.99
N GLY A 319 14.12 -23.81 3.81
CA GLY A 319 14.59 -22.42 3.71
C GLY A 319 14.79 -21.71 5.05
N ARG A 320 14.44 -22.36 6.18
CA ARG A 320 14.54 -21.79 7.53
C ARG A 320 15.47 -22.61 8.40
N ASN A 321 16.72 -22.16 8.51
CA ASN A 321 17.67 -22.75 9.45
C ASN A 321 17.49 -22.12 10.84
N ILE A 322 16.38 -22.45 11.49
CA ILE A 322 16.04 -22.01 12.84
C ILE A 322 15.85 -23.24 13.75
N PRO A 323 16.34 -23.24 15.00
CA PRO A 323 16.13 -24.36 15.92
C PRO A 323 14.64 -24.66 16.15
N GLU A 324 14.30 -25.94 16.35
CA GLU A 324 12.95 -26.33 16.75
C GLU A 324 12.53 -25.62 18.05
N GLY A 325 11.28 -25.14 18.09
CA GLY A 325 10.74 -24.39 19.23
C GLY A 325 10.93 -22.88 19.15
N MET A 326 11.79 -22.38 18.25
CA MET A 326 11.89 -20.95 17.98
C MET A 326 10.90 -20.54 16.88
N PRO A 327 10.07 -19.50 17.10
CA PRO A 327 9.10 -19.06 16.10
C PRO A 327 9.82 -18.43 14.89
N PRO A 328 9.61 -18.95 13.67
CA PRO A 328 10.24 -18.40 12.48
C PRO A 328 9.59 -17.08 12.05
N TYR A 329 10.34 -16.31 11.25
CA TYR A 329 9.79 -15.19 10.51
C TYR A 329 8.69 -15.65 9.54
N ASN A 330 7.70 -14.79 9.30
CA ASN A 330 6.71 -15.02 8.26
C ASN A 330 7.29 -14.73 6.86
N ASP A 331 7.73 -15.79 6.17
CA ASP A 331 8.42 -15.68 4.87
C ASP A 331 7.49 -15.58 3.65
N GLU A 332 6.19 -15.35 3.79
CA GLU A 332 5.24 -15.54 2.69
C GLU A 332 5.66 -14.84 1.38
N ASN A 333 6.03 -13.56 1.43
CA ASN A 333 6.51 -12.82 0.27
C ASN A 333 7.97 -13.16 -0.05
N LEU A 334 8.78 -13.54 0.95
CA LEU A 334 10.20 -13.89 0.76
C LEU A 334 10.38 -15.18 -0.05
N ILE A 335 9.46 -16.14 0.11
CA ILE A 335 9.42 -17.35 -0.73
C ILE A 335 9.09 -16.98 -2.18
N MET A 336 8.13 -16.07 -2.40
CA MET A 336 7.79 -15.58 -3.75
C MET A 336 8.93 -14.78 -4.38
N LEU A 337 9.55 -13.88 -3.61
CA LEU A 337 10.70 -13.10 -4.06
C LEU A 337 11.86 -14.01 -4.46
N ALA A 338 12.11 -15.09 -3.70
CA ALA A 338 13.14 -16.07 -4.05
C ALA A 338 12.86 -16.79 -5.37
N ALA A 339 11.59 -17.05 -5.70
CA ALA A 339 11.20 -17.61 -7.00
C ALA A 339 11.43 -16.58 -8.14
N ALA A 340 11.09 -15.31 -7.91
CA ALA A 340 11.22 -14.24 -8.91
C ALA A 340 12.67 -13.77 -9.13
N ALA A 341 13.50 -13.77 -8.07
CA ALA A 341 14.81 -13.13 -8.06
C ALA A 341 15.74 -13.68 -9.13
N ARG A 342 15.73 -15.00 -9.37
CA ARG A 342 16.60 -15.64 -10.37
C ARG A 342 16.30 -15.16 -11.79
N LEU A 343 15.03 -14.84 -12.10
CA LEU A 343 14.67 -14.32 -13.42
C LEU A 343 15.24 -12.93 -13.64
N ALA A 344 15.28 -12.08 -12.61
CA ALA A 344 15.81 -10.72 -12.73
C ALA A 344 17.33 -10.64 -12.63
N SER A 345 17.94 -11.32 -11.66
CA SER A 345 19.39 -11.32 -11.43
C SER A 345 19.81 -12.55 -10.64
N PRO A 346 20.52 -13.51 -11.25
CA PRO A 346 21.07 -14.67 -10.54
C PRO A 346 21.95 -14.28 -9.35
N ALA A 347 22.78 -13.24 -9.50
CA ALA A 347 23.65 -12.77 -8.43
C ALA A 347 22.86 -12.22 -7.23
N LEU A 348 21.81 -11.42 -7.46
CA LEU A 348 20.95 -10.94 -6.38
C LEU A 348 20.12 -12.07 -5.76
N ALA A 349 19.75 -13.09 -6.55
CA ALA A 349 19.06 -14.26 -6.02
C ALA A 349 19.93 -15.08 -5.06
N ASP A 350 21.22 -15.25 -5.37
CA ASP A 350 22.16 -15.95 -4.49
C ASP A 350 22.46 -15.11 -3.22
N GLN A 351 22.57 -13.78 -3.36
CA GLN A 351 22.66 -12.88 -2.20
C GLN A 351 21.41 -12.94 -1.33
N LEU A 352 20.22 -12.95 -1.93
CA LEU A 352 18.95 -13.04 -1.22
C LEU A 352 18.89 -14.32 -0.40
N ALA A 353 19.26 -15.46 -1.00
CA ALA A 353 19.31 -16.74 -0.30
C ALA A 353 20.28 -16.71 0.89
N ALA A 354 21.48 -16.18 0.70
CA ALA A 354 22.49 -16.06 1.75
C ALA A 354 22.04 -15.13 2.90
N ARG A 355 21.51 -13.94 2.59
CA ARG A 355 21.05 -12.97 3.59
C ARG A 355 19.79 -13.43 4.31
N THR A 356 18.89 -14.14 3.63
CA THR A 356 17.72 -14.79 4.25
C THR A 356 18.15 -15.83 5.28
N ALA A 357 19.08 -16.71 4.91
CA ALA A 357 19.60 -17.73 5.82
C ALA A 357 20.32 -17.10 7.03
N ALA A 358 21.09 -16.04 6.80
CA ALA A 358 21.77 -15.28 7.87
C ALA A 358 20.76 -14.61 8.81
N PHE A 359 19.69 -14.01 8.27
CA PHE A 359 18.61 -13.41 9.06
C PHE A 359 17.90 -14.44 9.95
N HIS A 360 17.48 -15.59 9.39
CA HIS A 360 16.86 -16.66 10.16
C HIS A 360 17.76 -17.19 11.28
N LYS A 361 19.06 -17.36 11.01
CA LYS A 361 20.03 -17.76 12.03
C LYS A 361 20.17 -16.69 13.12
N ALA A 362 20.23 -15.41 12.75
CA ALA A 362 20.37 -14.31 13.68
C ALA A 362 19.15 -14.14 14.60
N MET A 363 17.94 -14.45 14.12
CA MET A 363 16.72 -14.46 14.96
C MET A 363 16.80 -15.45 16.12
N ALA A 364 17.55 -16.54 15.99
CA ALA A 364 17.78 -17.50 17.07
C ALA A 364 18.90 -17.10 18.05
N THR A 365 19.58 -15.97 17.81
CA THR A 365 20.70 -15.50 18.63
C THR A 365 20.23 -14.41 19.60
N ASP A 366 19.90 -13.23 19.07
CA ASP A 366 19.46 -12.08 19.84
C ASP A 366 18.86 -11.02 18.90
N ARG A 367 18.14 -10.03 19.47
CA ARG A 367 17.47 -9.00 18.67
C ARG A 367 18.43 -8.07 17.94
N ALA A 368 19.58 -7.71 18.51
CA ALA A 368 20.53 -6.81 17.86
C ALA A 368 21.13 -7.47 16.60
N SER A 369 21.51 -8.73 16.71
CA SER A 369 21.95 -9.57 15.60
C SER A 369 20.87 -9.70 14.52
N ALA A 370 19.61 -9.96 14.92
CA ALA A 370 18.50 -10.07 13.98
C ALA A 370 18.20 -8.75 13.24
N VAL A 371 18.22 -7.61 13.94
CA VAL A 371 18.02 -6.27 13.34
C VAL A 371 19.14 -5.95 12.35
N LYS A 372 20.39 -6.27 12.69
CA LYS A 372 21.52 -6.09 11.75
C LYS A 372 21.35 -6.94 10.49
N ALA A 373 21.02 -8.23 10.63
CA ALA A 373 20.81 -9.11 9.49
C ALA A 373 19.58 -8.70 8.65
N ALA A 374 18.53 -8.18 9.28
CA ALA A 374 17.36 -7.61 8.60
C ALA A 374 17.74 -6.38 7.76
N ALA A 375 18.62 -5.51 8.25
CA ALA A 375 19.13 -4.36 7.50
C ALA A 375 19.90 -4.80 6.25
N GLU A 376 20.75 -5.83 6.37
CA GLU A 376 21.50 -6.38 5.24
C GLU A 376 20.57 -7.05 4.21
N LEU A 377 19.57 -7.80 4.67
CA LEU A 377 18.54 -8.39 3.80
C LEU A 377 17.72 -7.30 3.09
N SER A 378 17.39 -6.20 3.79
CA SER A 378 16.67 -5.06 3.23
C SER A 378 17.40 -4.43 2.05
N GLN A 379 18.74 -4.36 2.09
CA GLN A 379 19.54 -3.84 0.98
C GLN A 379 19.41 -4.71 -0.28
N THR A 380 19.46 -6.04 -0.13
CA THR A 380 19.27 -6.96 -1.25
C THR A 380 17.83 -6.90 -1.80
N VAL A 381 16.83 -6.80 -0.92
CA VAL A 381 15.43 -6.65 -1.31
C VAL A 381 15.20 -5.35 -2.08
N ALA A 382 15.79 -4.23 -1.63
CA ALA A 382 15.72 -2.96 -2.32
C ALA A 382 16.38 -3.02 -3.71
N ALA A 383 17.54 -3.67 -3.83
CA ALA A 383 18.21 -3.87 -5.11
C ALA A 383 17.36 -4.72 -6.08
N LEU A 384 16.72 -5.79 -5.59
CA LEU A 384 15.78 -6.59 -6.39
C LEU A 384 14.56 -5.79 -6.81
N LYS A 385 13.97 -5.00 -5.90
CA LYS A 385 12.84 -4.10 -6.20
C LYS A 385 13.20 -3.15 -7.34
N SER A 386 14.37 -2.51 -7.28
CA SER A 386 14.86 -1.64 -8.35
C SER A 386 15.07 -2.39 -9.66
N ALA A 387 15.65 -3.59 -9.62
CA ALA A 387 15.84 -4.42 -10.80
C ALA A 387 14.52 -4.78 -11.48
N PHE A 388 13.50 -5.19 -10.70
CA PHE A 388 12.16 -5.45 -11.23
C PHE A 388 11.49 -4.20 -11.80
N ALA A 389 11.54 -3.07 -11.08
CA ALA A 389 10.93 -1.81 -11.52
C ALA A 389 11.55 -1.27 -12.83
N SER A 390 12.82 -1.61 -13.11
CA SER A 390 13.52 -1.19 -14.33
C SER A 390 13.35 -2.15 -15.52
N ARG A 391 12.73 -3.31 -15.32
CA ARG A 391 12.60 -4.36 -16.33
C ARG A 391 11.14 -4.55 -16.76
N GLY A 392 10.92 -4.58 -18.07
CA GLY A 392 9.70 -5.13 -18.65
C GLY A 392 9.75 -6.65 -18.72
N PHE A 393 8.61 -7.29 -18.47
CA PHE A 393 8.40 -8.72 -18.51
C PHE A 393 7.44 -9.09 -19.63
N SER A 394 7.65 -10.28 -20.18
CA SER A 394 6.82 -10.87 -21.22
C SER A 394 5.89 -11.93 -20.64
N GLY A 395 4.88 -12.36 -21.42
CA GLY A 395 4.06 -13.52 -21.06
C GLY A 395 4.88 -14.83 -20.91
N ALA A 396 6.06 -14.93 -21.54
CA ALA A 396 6.97 -16.06 -21.33
C ALA A 396 7.62 -16.03 -19.95
N ASP A 397 7.93 -14.82 -19.43
CA ASP A 397 8.44 -14.66 -18.08
C ASP A 397 7.39 -15.08 -17.04
N ALA A 398 6.09 -14.82 -17.29
CA ALA A 398 5.01 -15.30 -16.41
C ALA A 398 5.04 -16.82 -16.27
N PHE A 399 5.22 -17.55 -17.38
CA PHE A 399 5.32 -19.02 -17.35
C PHE A 399 6.56 -19.49 -16.58
N ALA A 400 7.69 -18.80 -16.74
CA ALA A 400 8.91 -19.10 -16.01
C ALA A 400 8.78 -18.80 -14.50
N MET A 401 8.01 -17.78 -14.11
CA MET A 401 7.72 -17.50 -12.70
C MET A 401 6.80 -18.54 -12.07
N VAL A 402 5.75 -18.97 -12.77
CA VAL A 402 4.89 -20.08 -12.32
C VAL A 402 5.72 -21.35 -12.12
N ASP A 403 6.66 -21.63 -13.03
CA ASP A 403 7.60 -22.75 -12.89
C ASP A 403 8.51 -22.61 -11.68
N ALA A 404 9.03 -21.41 -11.44
CA ALA A 404 9.91 -21.13 -10.31
C ALA A 404 9.18 -21.32 -8.96
N ILE A 405 7.92 -20.87 -8.85
CA ILE A 405 7.09 -21.05 -7.66
C ILE A 405 6.85 -22.54 -7.35
N SER A 406 6.64 -23.34 -8.39
CA SER A 406 6.39 -24.79 -8.24
C SER A 406 7.67 -25.63 -8.18
N ALA A 407 8.84 -25.04 -8.40
CA ALA A 407 10.10 -25.77 -8.45
C ALA A 407 10.36 -26.45 -7.11
N LYS A 408 11.01 -27.62 -7.12
CA LYS A 408 11.31 -28.40 -5.91
C LYS A 408 11.96 -27.56 -4.79
N ALA A 409 12.83 -26.63 -5.17
CA ALA A 409 13.52 -25.72 -4.26
C ALA A 409 12.59 -24.72 -3.52
N ILE A 410 11.43 -24.41 -4.09
CA ILE A 410 10.43 -23.49 -3.53
C ILE A 410 9.24 -24.26 -2.96
N ASN A 411 8.71 -25.26 -3.67
CA ASN A 411 7.51 -25.99 -3.29
C ASN A 411 7.60 -26.65 -1.89
N TYR A 412 8.77 -27.16 -1.51
CA TYR A 412 8.97 -27.72 -0.16
C TYR A 412 9.05 -26.69 0.96
N ARG A 413 9.12 -25.39 0.63
CA ARG A 413 9.05 -24.30 1.61
C ARG A 413 7.61 -23.92 1.93
N PHE A 414 6.61 -24.48 1.25
CA PHE A 414 5.19 -24.30 1.55
C PHE A 414 4.76 -25.21 2.70
N THR A 415 5.35 -24.97 3.87
CA THR A 415 5.12 -25.73 5.12
C THR A 415 4.09 -25.06 6.03
N ASP A 416 3.77 -23.80 5.76
CA ASP A 416 2.93 -22.95 6.60
C ASP A 416 1.87 -22.27 5.76
N TYR A 417 0.77 -21.90 6.43
CA TYR A 417 -0.43 -21.40 5.78
C TYR A 417 -0.16 -20.14 4.95
N SER A 418 0.53 -19.16 5.53
CA SER A 418 0.74 -17.84 4.92
C SER A 418 1.52 -17.94 3.61
N GLY A 419 2.63 -18.71 3.60
CA GLY A 419 3.42 -18.93 2.38
C GLY A 419 2.63 -19.66 1.29
N SER A 420 1.77 -20.60 1.66
CA SER A 420 0.91 -21.32 0.73
C SER A 420 -0.21 -20.46 0.16
N GLN A 421 -0.87 -19.66 1.01
CA GLN A 421 -1.87 -18.68 0.59
C GLN A 421 -1.26 -17.70 -0.42
N GLN A 422 -0.06 -17.19 -0.13
CA GLN A 422 0.65 -16.28 -1.01
C GLN A 422 1.04 -16.94 -2.34
N ALA A 423 1.44 -18.21 -2.32
CA ALA A 423 1.79 -18.94 -3.54
C ALA A 423 0.60 -19.15 -4.49
N VAL A 424 -0.59 -19.49 -4.00
CA VAL A 424 -1.76 -19.65 -4.88
C VAL A 424 -2.25 -18.32 -5.43
N MET A 425 -2.24 -17.25 -4.62
CA MET A 425 -2.55 -15.90 -5.12
C MET A 425 -1.55 -15.46 -6.19
N GLY A 426 -0.25 -15.74 -5.99
CA GLY A 426 0.78 -15.45 -6.98
C GLY A 426 0.62 -16.23 -8.29
N VAL A 427 0.30 -17.53 -8.22
CA VAL A 427 0.06 -18.35 -9.42
C VAL A 427 -1.18 -17.89 -10.20
N ASP A 428 -2.27 -17.55 -9.50
CA ASP A 428 -3.49 -17.02 -10.12
C ASP A 428 -3.23 -15.66 -10.80
N THR A 429 -2.50 -14.79 -10.12
CA THR A 429 -2.04 -13.50 -10.64
C THR A 429 -1.21 -13.67 -11.92
N LEU A 430 -0.24 -14.57 -11.92
CA LEU A 430 0.61 -14.81 -13.09
C LEU A 430 -0.17 -15.43 -14.25
N LEU A 431 -1.21 -16.24 -13.99
CA LEU A 431 -2.12 -16.69 -15.05
C LEU A 431 -2.91 -15.51 -15.64
N ASN A 432 -3.43 -14.61 -14.80
CA ASN A 432 -4.11 -13.41 -15.26
C ASN A 432 -3.18 -12.50 -16.07
N ALA A 433 -1.89 -12.43 -15.72
CA ALA A 433 -0.89 -11.73 -16.51
C ALA A 433 -0.73 -12.33 -17.92
N MET A 434 -0.74 -13.67 -18.04
CA MET A 434 -0.70 -14.35 -19.35
C MET A 434 -1.95 -14.07 -20.19
N VAL A 435 -3.12 -13.97 -19.56
CA VAL A 435 -4.37 -13.62 -20.23
C VAL A 435 -4.33 -12.17 -20.72
N SER A 436 -3.89 -11.26 -19.85
CA SER A 436 -3.82 -9.81 -20.15
C SER A 436 -2.78 -9.50 -21.24
N SER A 437 -1.71 -10.31 -21.33
CA SER A 437 -0.72 -10.21 -22.41
C SER A 437 -1.17 -10.88 -23.72
N GLY A 438 -2.36 -11.49 -23.76
CA GLY A 438 -2.87 -12.27 -24.90
C GLY A 438 -2.12 -13.58 -25.16
N ARG A 439 -1.29 -14.05 -24.23
CA ARG A 439 -0.54 -15.31 -24.37
C ARG A 439 -1.44 -16.53 -24.11
N VAL A 440 -2.42 -16.38 -23.22
CA VAL A 440 -3.46 -17.37 -22.91
C VAL A 440 -4.81 -16.75 -23.18
N THR A 441 -5.76 -17.50 -23.75
CA THR A 441 -7.12 -16.99 -23.96
C THR A 441 -7.95 -17.09 -22.68
N VAL A 442 -8.97 -16.24 -22.54
CA VAL A 442 -9.91 -16.29 -21.41
C VAL A 442 -10.55 -17.68 -21.30
N GLY A 443 -10.93 -18.29 -22.42
CA GLY A 443 -11.52 -19.63 -22.45
C GLY A 443 -10.55 -20.73 -21.99
N ALA A 444 -9.27 -20.66 -22.36
CA ALA A 444 -8.25 -21.60 -21.92
C ALA A 444 -7.98 -21.48 -20.40
N ALA A 445 -7.88 -20.24 -19.89
CA ALA A 445 -7.75 -20.00 -18.45
C ALA A 445 -8.97 -20.50 -17.67
N ALA A 446 -10.19 -20.29 -18.19
CA ALA A 446 -11.41 -20.83 -17.59
C ALA A 446 -11.41 -22.36 -17.53
N GLY A 447 -10.88 -23.03 -18.57
CA GLY A 447 -10.79 -24.49 -18.64
C GLY A 447 -9.94 -25.13 -17.52
N ILE A 448 -8.98 -24.40 -16.96
CA ILE A 448 -8.12 -24.89 -15.86
C ILE A 448 -8.50 -24.33 -14.48
N ARG A 449 -9.54 -23.48 -14.39
CA ARG A 449 -9.89 -22.75 -13.17
C ARG A 449 -10.17 -23.68 -11.98
N GLY A 450 -10.79 -24.83 -12.25
CA GLY A 450 -11.06 -25.85 -11.23
C GLY A 450 -9.81 -26.37 -10.53
N ASP A 451 -8.64 -26.33 -11.15
CA ASP A 451 -7.38 -26.75 -10.52
C ASP A 451 -6.82 -25.69 -9.57
N ILE A 452 -6.98 -24.42 -9.93
CA ILE A 452 -6.61 -23.26 -9.10
C ILE A 452 -7.54 -23.18 -7.88
N ASP A 453 -8.85 -23.39 -8.07
CA ASP A 453 -9.82 -23.36 -6.99
C ASP A 453 -9.58 -24.50 -5.97
N ARG A 454 -9.05 -25.65 -6.41
CA ARG A 454 -8.59 -26.71 -5.48
C ARG A 454 -7.39 -26.24 -4.65
N ALA A 455 -6.45 -25.50 -5.23
CA ALA A 455 -5.33 -24.92 -4.47
C ALA A 455 -5.82 -23.86 -3.47
N TYR A 456 -6.76 -22.99 -3.84
CA TYR A 456 -7.40 -22.05 -2.91
C TYR A 456 -8.17 -22.77 -1.80
N THR A 457 -8.86 -23.86 -2.12
CA THR A 457 -9.58 -24.67 -1.12
C THR A 457 -8.64 -25.22 -0.06
N ALA A 458 -7.43 -25.65 -0.44
CA ALA A 458 -6.41 -26.14 0.48
C ALA A 458 -5.89 -25.07 1.47
N VAL A 459 -6.10 -23.78 1.18
CA VAL A 459 -5.74 -22.63 2.05
C VAL A 459 -6.96 -21.80 2.47
N LYS A 460 -8.16 -22.39 2.41
CA LYS A 460 -9.40 -21.68 2.76
C LYS A 460 -9.53 -21.43 4.26
N ASP A 461 -9.12 -22.40 5.08
CA ASP A 461 -9.18 -22.30 6.54
C ASP A 461 -7.79 -22.53 7.14
N PRO A 462 -7.20 -21.53 7.82
CA PRO A 462 -5.91 -21.70 8.48
C PRO A 462 -5.92 -22.82 9.53
N ASN A 463 -7.04 -23.12 10.18
CA ASN A 463 -7.11 -24.17 11.21
C ASN A 463 -7.15 -25.59 10.64
N ALA A 464 -7.58 -25.75 9.39
CA ALA A 464 -7.65 -27.02 8.69
C ALA A 464 -6.50 -27.24 7.70
N TYR A 465 -5.58 -26.27 7.61
CA TYR A 465 -4.48 -26.28 6.64
C TYR A 465 -3.58 -27.51 6.80
N LYS A 466 -3.28 -28.13 5.65
CA LYS A 466 -2.36 -29.27 5.53
C LYS A 466 -1.35 -29.01 4.41
N PRO A 467 -0.05 -28.90 4.73
CA PRO A 467 0.97 -28.59 3.73
C PRO A 467 1.02 -29.54 2.53
N THR A 468 0.88 -30.85 2.77
CA THR A 468 0.96 -31.87 1.72
C THR A 468 -0.19 -31.77 0.72
N ASP A 469 -1.39 -31.46 1.22
CA ASP A 469 -2.60 -31.33 0.40
C ASP A 469 -2.45 -30.09 -0.50
N PHE A 470 -1.96 -28.98 0.08
CA PHE A 470 -1.67 -27.76 -0.67
C PHE A 470 -0.58 -27.97 -1.73
N GLN A 471 0.57 -28.53 -1.37
CA GLN A 471 1.68 -28.78 -2.31
C GLN A 471 1.23 -29.65 -3.50
N THR A 472 0.36 -30.62 -3.25
CA THR A 472 -0.23 -31.47 -4.29
C THR A 472 -1.18 -30.67 -5.19
N ALA A 473 -2.08 -29.89 -4.59
CA ALA A 473 -3.05 -29.07 -5.32
C ALA A 473 -2.37 -27.98 -6.16
N LEU A 474 -1.41 -27.25 -5.60
CA LEU A 474 -0.61 -26.25 -6.31
C LEU A 474 0.16 -26.88 -7.47
N GLY A 475 0.78 -28.03 -7.24
CA GLY A 475 1.47 -28.78 -8.29
C GLY A 475 0.53 -29.17 -9.43
N SER A 476 -0.74 -29.49 -9.14
CA SER A 476 -1.77 -29.74 -10.17
C SER A 476 -2.09 -28.49 -10.97
N ALA A 477 -2.37 -27.37 -10.29
CA ALA A 477 -2.67 -26.10 -10.94
C ALA A 477 -1.53 -25.66 -11.87
N VAL A 478 -0.29 -25.78 -11.42
CA VAL A 478 0.89 -25.42 -12.23
C VAL A 478 1.05 -26.33 -13.46
N ARG A 479 0.81 -27.64 -13.34
CA ARG A 479 0.85 -28.54 -14.51
C ARG A 479 -0.20 -28.15 -15.55
N SER A 480 -1.40 -27.77 -15.11
CA SER A 480 -2.47 -27.33 -16.01
C SER A 480 -2.14 -26.00 -16.67
N ILE A 481 -1.54 -25.04 -15.95
CA ILE A 481 -1.02 -23.81 -16.55
C ILE A 481 0.05 -24.11 -17.60
N ARG A 482 1.01 -25.01 -17.30
CA ARG A 482 2.05 -25.42 -18.28
C ARG A 482 1.48 -25.98 -19.57
N ALA A 483 0.33 -26.65 -19.50
CA ALA A 483 -0.33 -27.22 -20.68
C ALA A 483 -0.92 -26.14 -21.62
N LEU A 484 -1.00 -24.88 -21.19
CA LEU A 484 -1.49 -23.75 -21.99
C LEU A 484 -0.41 -23.06 -22.83
N ARG A 485 0.84 -23.56 -22.83
CA ARG A 485 2.00 -22.89 -23.43
C ARG A 485 1.98 -22.78 -24.94
#